data_AF-K1THJ7-F1
#
_entry.id   AF-K1THJ7-F1
#
_cell.length_a   1.000
_cell.length_b   1.000
_cell.length_c   1.000
_cell.angle_alpha   90.00
_cell.angle_beta   90.00
_cell.angle_gamma   90.00
#
_symmetry.space_group_name_H-M   'P 1'
#
loop_
_entity.id
_entity.type
_entity.pdbx_description
1 polymer ?
#
loop_
_entity_poly.entity_id
_entity_poly.type
_entity_poly.pdbx_seq_one_letter_code
_entity_poly.pdbx_strand_id
1 'polypeptide(L)'
;PDIPAINFHITNDHLGEGGAKAKFRANMDAIRVLKELEFDERNATPEEQEILSQYVGWGGLAAAFDENKASWAEEFRELYTALSPEEYAAARASTLNAHYTSPTVIRAIYDAVGQMGFETGNILEPAMGIGNFFGMLPDAMRNSNLYGVELDSISGRIAQKLYPNAEI
;
A
#
# COMPACT_ATOMS: atom_id res chain seq x y z
N PRO A 1 -23.07 -9.76 -5.04
CA PRO A 1 -22.53 -10.94 -4.34
C PRO A 1 -21.50 -10.48 -3.31
N ASP A 2 -21.52 -11.03 -2.10
CA ASP A 2 -20.51 -10.70 -1.09
C ASP A 2 -19.14 -11.20 -1.57
N ILE A 3 -18.18 -10.28 -1.66
CA ILE A 3 -16.79 -10.60 -2.01
C ILE A 3 -16.12 -11.13 -0.74
N PRO A 4 -15.52 -12.33 -0.76
CA PRO A 4 -14.90 -12.90 0.43
C PRO A 4 -13.69 -12.07 0.90
N ALA A 5 -13.48 -12.05 2.22
CA ALA A 5 -12.28 -11.45 2.80
C ALA A 5 -11.07 -12.37 2.57
N ILE A 6 -10.21 -12.00 1.62
CA ILE A 6 -9.01 -12.76 1.25
C ILE A 6 -7.80 -11.84 1.32
N ASN A 7 -6.78 -12.23 2.09
CA ASN A 7 -5.49 -11.55 2.09
C ASN A 7 -4.81 -11.64 0.71
N PHE A 8 -4.35 -10.51 0.20
CA PHE A 8 -3.60 -10.40 -1.04
C PHE A 8 -2.24 -11.10 -0.93
N HIS A 9 -1.73 -11.63 -2.04
CA HIS A 9 -0.39 -12.21 -2.09
C HIS A 9 0.37 -11.57 -3.25
N ILE A 10 1.47 -10.89 -2.94
CA ILE A 10 2.29 -10.20 -3.92
C ILE A 10 3.06 -11.24 -4.73
N THR A 11 2.84 -11.24 -6.03
CA THR A 11 3.55 -12.08 -7.00
C THR A 11 4.44 -11.29 -7.95
N ASN A 12 4.28 -9.96 -7.98
CA ASN A 12 5.05 -9.05 -8.81
C ASN A 12 6.27 -8.49 -8.04
N ASP A 13 7.49 -8.82 -8.48
CA ASP A 13 8.72 -8.30 -7.87
C ASP A 13 9.04 -6.85 -8.26
N HIS A 14 8.34 -6.30 -9.25
CA HIS A 14 8.57 -4.97 -9.84
C HIS A 14 7.63 -3.88 -9.31
N LEU A 15 7.04 -4.09 -8.12
CA LEU A 15 6.17 -3.09 -7.49
C LEU A 15 6.90 -1.76 -7.32
N GLY A 16 6.26 -0.69 -7.80
CA GLY A 16 6.80 0.66 -7.72
C GLY A 16 7.98 0.95 -8.65
N GLU A 17 8.18 0.15 -9.68
CA GLU A 17 8.96 0.57 -10.84
C GLU A 17 8.22 1.62 -11.69
N GLY A 18 8.96 2.36 -12.51
CA GLY A 18 8.41 3.40 -13.38
C GLY A 18 8.74 4.84 -12.94
N GLY A 19 8.44 5.78 -13.83
CA GLY A 19 8.69 7.21 -13.61
C GLY A 19 7.71 7.85 -12.63
N ALA A 20 8.03 9.06 -12.17
CA ALA A 20 7.22 9.78 -11.18
C ALA A 20 5.74 9.92 -11.57
N LYS A 21 5.42 10.22 -12.84
CA LYS A 21 4.02 10.32 -13.29
C LYS A 21 3.29 8.98 -13.33
N ALA A 22 3.98 7.87 -13.61
CA ALA A 22 3.39 6.54 -13.56
C ALA A 22 3.04 6.15 -12.11
N LYS A 23 3.95 6.42 -11.17
CA LYS A 23 3.71 6.24 -9.73
C LYS A 23 2.56 7.09 -9.21
N PHE A 24 2.50 8.36 -9.63
CA PHE A 24 1.39 9.24 -9.31
C PHE A 24 0.05 8.67 -9.80
N ARG A 25 -0.02 8.22 -11.06
CA ARG A 25 -1.22 7.60 -11.63
C ARG A 25 -1.65 6.37 -10.84
N ALA A 26 -0.71 5.47 -10.54
CA ALA A 26 -0.98 4.27 -9.74
C ALA A 26 -1.52 4.61 -8.35
N ASN A 27 -0.94 5.60 -7.66
CA ASN A 27 -1.45 6.05 -6.37
C ASN A 27 -2.88 6.58 -6.46
N MET A 28 -3.16 7.42 -7.47
CA MET A 28 -4.49 8.01 -7.65
C MET A 28 -5.54 6.96 -8.06
N ASP A 29 -5.15 5.93 -8.81
CA ASP A 29 -6.04 4.80 -9.13
C ASP A 29 -6.36 3.97 -7.88
N ALA A 30 -5.36 3.67 -7.06
CA ALA A 30 -5.55 2.97 -5.79
C ALA A 30 -6.44 3.76 -4.82
N ILE A 31 -6.26 5.08 -4.71
CA ILE A 31 -7.11 5.94 -3.88
C ILE A 31 -8.57 5.93 -4.36
N ARG A 32 -8.78 5.93 -5.68
CA ARG A 32 -10.14 5.87 -6.25
C ARG A 32 -10.81 4.55 -5.89
N VAL A 33 -10.13 3.43 -6.12
CA VAL A 33 -10.63 2.08 -5.77
C VAL A 33 -10.90 1.98 -4.28
N LEU A 34 -10.00 2.49 -3.43
CA LEU A 34 -10.21 2.52 -1.98
C LEU A 34 -11.52 3.21 -1.60
N LYS A 35 -11.76 4.42 -2.14
CA LYS A 35 -12.96 5.21 -1.84
C LYS A 35 -14.23 4.52 -2.35
N GLU A 36 -14.17 3.86 -3.52
CA GLU A 36 -15.29 3.05 -4.04
C GLU A 36 -15.59 1.87 -3.11
N LEU A 37 -14.58 1.13 -2.66
CA LEU A 37 -14.74 0.00 -1.73
C LEU A 37 -15.27 0.40 -0.35
N GLU A 38 -14.91 1.59 0.12
CA GLU A 38 -15.43 2.14 1.37
C GLU A 38 -16.87 2.61 1.23
N PHE A 39 -17.20 3.29 0.12
CA PHE A 39 -18.56 3.71 -0.17
C PHE A 39 -19.53 2.53 -0.31
N ASP A 40 -19.08 1.46 -0.99
CA ASP A 40 -19.85 0.24 -1.19
C ASP A 40 -19.85 -0.71 0.03
N GLU A 41 -19.09 -0.38 1.09
CA GLU A 41 -18.90 -1.20 2.29
C GLU A 41 -18.52 -2.66 1.99
N ARG A 42 -17.63 -2.89 1.01
CA ARG A 42 -17.26 -4.24 0.54
C ARG A 42 -15.76 -4.53 0.53
N ASN A 43 -15.44 -5.82 0.41
CA ASN A 43 -14.07 -6.29 0.15
C ASN A 43 -13.66 -6.03 -1.31
N ALA A 44 -12.35 -5.97 -1.56
CA ALA A 44 -11.78 -5.83 -2.89
C ALA A 44 -11.86 -7.14 -3.68
N THR A 45 -12.19 -7.08 -4.97
CA THR A 45 -11.97 -8.21 -5.89
C THR A 45 -10.47 -8.43 -6.12
N PRO A 46 -10.05 -9.58 -6.64
CA PRO A 46 -8.64 -9.80 -6.99
C PRO A 46 -8.06 -8.70 -7.90
N GLU A 47 -8.82 -8.23 -8.88
CA GLU A 47 -8.40 -7.16 -9.80
C GLU A 47 -8.24 -5.81 -9.08
N GLU A 48 -9.13 -5.51 -8.12
CA GLU A 48 -9.03 -4.30 -7.30
C GLU A 48 -7.87 -4.38 -6.32
N GLN A 49 -7.57 -5.56 -5.75
CA GLN A 49 -6.39 -5.79 -4.93
C GLN A 49 -5.10 -5.55 -5.71
N GLU A 50 -5.04 -5.98 -6.98
CA GLU A 50 -3.90 -5.67 -7.85
C GLU A 50 -3.71 -4.17 -8.01
N ILE A 51 -4.78 -3.39 -8.24
CA ILE A 51 -4.71 -1.92 -8.34
C ILE A 51 -4.22 -1.31 -7.02
N LEU A 52 -4.80 -1.73 -5.90
CA LEU A 52 -4.43 -1.25 -4.57
C LEU A 52 -2.95 -1.54 -4.24
N SER A 53 -2.44 -2.71 -4.66
CA SER A 53 -1.04 -3.11 -4.46
C SER A 53 -0.02 -2.24 -5.19
N GLN A 54 -0.46 -1.46 -6.20
CA GLN A 54 0.41 -0.53 -6.93
C GLN A 54 0.62 0.81 -6.21
N TYR A 55 -0.06 1.06 -5.08
CA TYR A 55 0.17 2.27 -4.30
C TYR A 55 1.57 2.24 -3.68
N VAL A 56 2.39 3.26 -3.96
CA VAL A 56 3.80 3.32 -3.53
C VAL A 56 4.08 4.48 -2.57
N GLY A 57 3.02 5.17 -2.14
CA GLY A 57 3.14 6.38 -1.33
C GLY A 57 3.74 7.56 -2.11
N TRP A 58 4.07 8.63 -1.40
CA TRP A 58 4.41 9.93 -2.00
C TRP A 58 5.90 10.21 -2.06
N GLY A 59 6.74 9.25 -1.66
CA GLY A 59 8.20 9.37 -1.65
C GLY A 59 8.74 9.77 -3.02
N GLY A 60 9.42 10.91 -3.10
CA GLY A 60 9.95 11.44 -4.36
C GLY A 60 8.91 12.03 -5.32
N LEU A 61 7.64 12.18 -4.90
CA LEU A 61 6.55 12.78 -5.68
C LEU A 61 6.20 14.20 -5.25
N ALA A 62 7.11 14.92 -4.59
CA ALA A 62 6.88 16.29 -4.12
C ALA A 62 6.40 17.26 -5.24
N ALA A 63 6.77 16.99 -6.50
CA ALA A 63 6.33 17.76 -7.65
C ALA A 63 4.80 17.75 -7.86
N ALA A 64 4.10 16.70 -7.43
CA ALA A 64 2.63 16.62 -7.50
C ALA A 64 1.93 17.57 -6.52
N PHE A 65 2.65 18.07 -5.51
CA PHE A 65 2.15 18.98 -4.50
C PHE A 65 2.55 20.45 -4.77
N ASP A 66 3.19 20.73 -5.90
CA ASP A 66 3.65 22.07 -6.27
C ASP A 66 2.67 22.74 -7.25
N GLU A 67 1.82 23.62 -6.73
CA GLU A 67 0.82 24.37 -7.51
C GLU A 67 1.43 25.25 -8.62
N ASN A 68 2.72 25.62 -8.47
CA ASN A 68 3.41 26.52 -9.38
C ASN A 68 4.16 25.76 -10.49
N LYS A 69 4.23 24.43 -10.41
CA LYS A 69 4.95 23.61 -11.39
C LYS A 69 4.07 23.28 -12.58
N ALA A 70 4.20 24.07 -13.65
CA ALA A 70 3.40 23.94 -14.86
C ALA A 70 3.34 22.52 -15.45
N SER A 71 4.45 21.76 -15.40
CA SER A 71 4.51 20.39 -15.93
C SER A 71 3.77 19.34 -15.08
N TRP A 72 3.28 19.73 -13.89
CA TRP A 72 2.54 18.92 -12.91
C TRP A 72 1.18 19.54 -12.54
N ALA A 73 0.73 20.57 -13.28
CA ALA A 73 -0.47 21.32 -12.92
C ALA A 73 -1.76 20.48 -12.97
N GLU A 74 -1.82 19.46 -13.83
CA GLU A 74 -2.96 18.54 -13.89
C GLU A 74 -2.97 17.60 -12.68
N GLU A 75 -1.82 16.98 -12.39
CA GLU A 75 -1.64 16.09 -11.25
C GLU A 75 -1.92 16.80 -9.91
N PHE A 76 -1.45 18.05 -9.75
CA PHE A 76 -1.76 18.85 -8.57
C PHE A 76 -3.26 19.03 -8.37
N ARG A 77 -3.99 19.43 -9.43
CA ARG A 77 -5.44 19.64 -9.34
C ARG A 77 -6.18 18.33 -9.03
N GLU A 78 -5.81 17.24 -9.67
CA GLU A 78 -6.40 15.91 -9.43
C GLU A 78 -6.21 15.51 -7.96
N LEU A 79 -4.97 15.56 -7.47
CA LEU A 79 -4.61 15.20 -6.11
C LEU A 79 -5.33 16.07 -5.07
N TYR A 80 -5.28 17.40 -5.26
CA TYR A 80 -5.88 18.36 -4.33
C TYR A 80 -7.41 18.22 -4.26
N THR A 81 -8.05 17.85 -5.37
CA THR A 81 -9.51 17.64 -5.41
C THR A 81 -9.90 16.29 -4.80
N ALA A 82 -9.06 15.27 -4.97
CA ALA A 82 -9.38 13.92 -4.55
C ALA A 82 -9.25 13.69 -3.04
N LEU A 83 -8.38 14.43 -2.34
CA LEU A 83 -8.08 14.20 -0.93
C LEU A 83 -8.77 15.19 0.00
N SER A 84 -9.11 14.74 1.22
CA SER A 84 -9.48 15.66 2.30
C SER A 84 -8.28 16.56 2.67
N PRO A 85 -8.49 17.70 3.35
CA PRO A 85 -7.39 18.54 3.83
C PRO A 85 -6.38 17.78 4.71
N GLU A 86 -6.87 16.88 5.56
CA GLU A 86 -6.05 16.04 6.45
C GLU A 86 -5.27 14.98 5.66
N GLU A 87 -5.93 14.28 4.74
CA GLU A 87 -5.31 13.32 3.83
C GLU A 87 -4.21 13.99 2.99
N TYR A 88 -4.50 15.17 2.43
CA TYR A 88 -3.55 15.93 1.63
C TYR A 88 -2.34 16.38 2.45
N ALA A 89 -2.55 16.87 3.67
CA ALA A 89 -1.47 17.29 4.55
C ALA A 89 -0.55 16.12 4.94
N ALA A 90 -1.12 14.96 5.28
CA ALA A 90 -0.37 13.74 5.58
C ALA A 90 0.42 13.23 4.36
N ALA A 91 -0.23 13.15 3.20
CA ALA A 91 0.38 12.77 1.93
C ALA A 91 1.56 13.70 1.56
N ARG A 92 1.40 15.01 1.72
CA ARG A 92 2.46 15.99 1.46
C ARG A 92 3.64 15.83 2.40
N ALA A 93 3.37 15.59 3.68
CA ALA A 93 4.39 15.40 4.71
C ALA A 93 5.24 14.14 4.48
N SER A 94 4.67 13.09 3.88
CA SER A 94 5.36 11.81 3.63
C SER A 94 6.21 11.79 2.36
N THR A 95 6.23 12.87 1.57
CA THR A 95 6.99 12.95 0.30
C THR A 95 8.50 12.75 0.44
N LEU A 96 9.05 12.94 1.65
CA LEU A 96 10.48 12.81 1.94
C LEU A 96 10.90 11.41 2.40
N ASN A 97 9.97 10.60 2.92
CA ASN A 97 10.31 9.40 3.69
C ASN A 97 9.41 8.18 3.43
N ALA A 98 8.36 8.27 2.61
CA ALA A 98 7.57 7.11 2.22
C ALA A 98 8.31 6.27 1.15
N HIS A 99 9.11 5.30 1.61
CA HIS A 99 9.79 4.33 0.75
C HIS A 99 9.48 2.92 1.21
N TYR A 100 9.01 2.07 0.30
CA TYR A 100 8.64 0.70 0.62
C TYR A 100 9.80 -0.26 0.35
N THR A 101 9.95 -1.24 1.23
CA THR A 101 10.92 -2.33 1.07
C THR A 101 10.56 -3.15 -0.16
N SER A 102 11.55 -3.45 -1.02
CA SER A 102 11.31 -4.19 -2.25
C SER A 102 10.96 -5.67 -1.97
N PRO A 103 10.16 -6.31 -2.83
CA PRO A 103 9.84 -7.73 -2.72
C PRO A 103 11.08 -8.62 -2.55
N THR A 104 12.16 -8.33 -3.28
CA THR A 104 13.43 -9.06 -3.17
C THR A 104 14.02 -9.02 -1.76
N VAL A 105 14.02 -7.85 -1.11
CA VAL A 105 14.58 -7.70 0.24
C VAL A 105 13.69 -8.39 1.26
N ILE A 106 12.37 -8.25 1.14
CA ILE A 106 11.40 -8.90 2.04
C ILE A 106 11.55 -10.42 1.98
N ARG A 107 11.69 -10.98 0.77
CA ARG A 107 11.90 -12.42 0.56
C ARG A 107 13.16 -12.91 1.28
N ALA A 108 14.27 -12.19 1.15
CA ALA A 108 15.51 -12.53 1.85
C ALA A 108 15.37 -12.48 3.39
N ILE A 109 14.56 -11.55 3.92
CA ILE A 109 14.26 -11.48 5.36
C ILE A 109 13.47 -12.71 5.80
N TYR A 110 12.41 -13.08 5.09
CA TYR A 110 11.63 -14.28 5.42
C TYR A 110 12.45 -15.57 5.28
N ASP A 111 13.31 -15.68 4.26
CA ASP A 111 14.22 -16.82 4.11
C ASP A 111 15.16 -16.96 5.32
N ALA A 112 15.74 -15.84 5.77
CA ALA A 112 16.62 -15.83 6.95
C ALA A 112 15.87 -16.21 8.23
N VAL A 113 14.67 -15.67 8.44
CA VAL A 113 13.83 -15.95 9.61
C VAL A 113 13.35 -17.41 9.61
N GLY A 114 13.01 -17.95 8.44
CA GLY A 114 12.69 -19.37 8.27
C GLY A 114 13.88 -20.28 8.58
N GLN A 115 15.10 -19.91 8.16
CA GLN A 115 16.32 -20.65 8.52
C GLN A 115 16.63 -20.61 10.02
N MET A 116 16.17 -19.59 10.73
CA MET A 116 16.25 -19.50 12.19
C MET A 116 15.18 -20.35 12.91
N GLY A 117 14.29 -21.02 12.17
CA GLY A 117 13.29 -21.93 12.70
C GLY A 117 11.92 -21.30 13.00
N PHE A 118 11.66 -20.09 12.50
CA PHE A 118 10.31 -19.53 12.59
C PHE A 118 9.38 -20.18 11.54
N GLU A 119 8.27 -20.72 12.00
CA GLU A 119 7.25 -21.38 11.15
C GLU A 119 5.88 -20.71 11.28
N THR A 120 5.47 -20.36 12.51
CA THR A 120 4.23 -19.66 12.80
C THR A 120 4.34 -18.89 14.11
N GLY A 121 3.54 -17.84 14.26
CA GLY A 121 3.48 -17.03 15.47
C GLY A 121 2.85 -15.68 15.19
N ASN A 122 3.23 -14.67 15.98
CA ASN A 122 2.79 -13.29 15.77
C ASN A 122 3.82 -12.56 14.90
N ILE A 123 3.37 -11.94 13.82
CA ILE A 123 4.18 -11.07 12.96
C ILE A 123 3.66 -9.65 13.14
N LEU A 124 4.55 -8.77 13.60
CA LEU A 124 4.28 -7.34 13.74
C LEU A 124 5.04 -6.60 12.65
N GLU A 125 4.34 -5.80 11.85
CA GLU A 125 4.97 -4.84 10.95
C GLU A 125 4.65 -3.40 11.38
N PRO A 126 5.62 -2.69 12.00
CA PRO A 126 5.46 -1.28 12.33
C PRO A 126 5.73 -0.40 11.10
N ALA A 127 4.90 0.62 10.88
CA ALA A 127 4.95 1.50 9.71
C ALA A 127 4.80 0.71 8.39
N MET A 128 3.76 -0.13 8.34
CA MET A 128 3.58 -1.13 7.29
C MET A 128 3.32 -0.57 5.90
N GLY A 129 2.99 0.72 5.76
CA GLY A 129 2.48 1.30 4.53
C GLY A 129 1.23 0.54 4.08
N ILE A 130 1.26 0.00 2.86
CA ILE A 130 0.17 -0.85 2.36
C ILE A 130 0.33 -2.33 2.72
N GLY A 131 1.37 -2.71 3.48
CA GLY A 131 1.60 -4.07 3.98
C GLY A 131 2.39 -5.02 3.07
N ASN A 132 3.44 -4.55 2.39
CA ASN A 132 4.25 -5.41 1.50
C ASN A 132 4.82 -6.65 2.21
N PHE A 133 5.17 -6.56 3.49
CA PHE A 133 5.61 -7.72 4.28
C PHE A 133 4.52 -8.79 4.39
N PHE A 134 3.27 -8.41 4.59
CA PHE A 134 2.15 -9.36 4.65
C PHE A 134 1.88 -9.99 3.29
N GLY A 135 1.90 -9.20 2.22
CA GLY A 135 1.71 -9.71 0.85
C GLY A 135 2.78 -10.69 0.42
N MET A 136 3.98 -10.59 0.99
CA MET A 136 5.12 -11.46 0.70
C MET A 136 5.29 -12.62 1.69
N LEU A 137 4.34 -12.82 2.61
CA LEU A 137 4.38 -13.90 3.59
C LEU A 137 4.46 -15.27 2.88
N PRO A 138 5.48 -16.10 3.17
CA PRO A 138 5.60 -17.42 2.55
C PRO A 138 4.45 -18.36 2.93
N ASP A 139 4.12 -19.30 2.03
CA ASP A 139 3.08 -20.31 2.26
C ASP A 139 3.27 -21.09 3.57
N ALA A 140 4.52 -21.43 3.89
CA ALA A 140 4.88 -22.13 5.12
C ALA A 140 4.54 -21.33 6.40
N MET A 141 4.41 -20.01 6.31
CA MET A 141 4.15 -19.10 7.43
C MET A 141 2.73 -18.52 7.44
N ARG A 142 1.85 -18.92 6.51
CA ARG A 142 0.47 -18.39 6.36
C ARG A 142 -0.42 -18.54 7.59
N ASN A 143 -0.10 -19.45 8.50
CA ASN A 143 -0.84 -19.66 9.75
C ASN A 143 -0.45 -18.69 10.87
N SER A 144 0.35 -17.67 10.57
CA SER A 144 0.76 -16.63 11.53
C SER A 144 -0.34 -15.60 11.75
N ASN A 145 -0.42 -15.03 12.95
CA ASN A 145 -1.26 -13.87 13.24
C ASN A 145 -0.53 -12.60 12.80
N LEU A 146 -1.21 -11.75 12.03
CA LEU A 146 -0.63 -10.55 11.42
C LEU A 146 -1.12 -9.29 12.14
N TYR A 147 -0.17 -8.47 12.59
CA TYR A 147 -0.41 -7.21 13.29
C TYR A 147 0.30 -6.07 12.58
N GLY A 148 -0.44 -5.12 12.04
CA GLY A 148 0.06 -3.96 11.33
C GLY A 148 -0.12 -2.70 12.15
N VAL A 149 0.79 -1.73 11.99
CA VAL A 149 0.59 -0.37 12.49
C VAL A 149 0.96 0.59 11.38
N GLU A 150 0.03 1.48 11.01
CA GLU A 150 0.27 2.52 10.03
C GLU A 150 -0.23 3.89 10.51
N LEU A 151 0.58 4.92 10.27
CA LEU A 151 0.26 6.29 10.66
C LEU A 151 -0.53 7.02 9.58
N ASP A 152 -0.17 6.82 8.31
CA ASP A 152 -0.84 7.44 7.18
C ASP A 152 -2.17 6.75 6.87
N SER A 153 -3.26 7.50 7.04
CA SER A 153 -4.63 6.98 6.90
C SER A 153 -4.91 6.31 5.55
N ILE A 154 -4.37 6.83 4.44
CA ILE A 154 -4.64 6.24 3.11
C ILE A 154 -3.94 4.89 3.02
N SER A 155 -2.65 4.82 3.33
CA SER A 155 -1.91 3.56 3.23
C SER A 155 -2.42 2.50 4.21
N GLY A 156 -2.79 2.87 5.43
CA GLY A 156 -3.39 1.96 6.42
C GLY A 156 -4.75 1.40 5.97
N ARG A 157 -5.63 2.24 5.40
CA ARG A 157 -6.93 1.77 4.87
C ARG A 157 -6.77 0.91 3.61
N ILE A 158 -5.79 1.21 2.75
CA ILE A 158 -5.42 0.31 1.65
C ILE A 158 -4.94 -1.04 2.20
N ALA A 159 -4.08 -1.05 3.24
CA ALA A 159 -3.61 -2.27 3.87
C ALA A 159 -4.77 -3.10 4.43
N GLN A 160 -5.79 -2.48 5.05
CA GLN A 160 -6.99 -3.16 5.53
C GLN A 160 -7.81 -3.80 4.39
N LYS A 161 -7.85 -3.19 3.20
CA LYS A 161 -8.49 -3.79 2.01
C LYS A 161 -7.67 -4.90 1.37
N LEU A 162 -6.34 -4.82 1.44
CA LEU A 162 -5.43 -5.86 0.95
C LEU A 162 -5.35 -7.06 1.90
N TYR A 163 -5.42 -6.84 3.22
CA TYR A 163 -5.26 -7.88 4.24
C TYR A 163 -6.43 -7.87 5.23
N PRO A 164 -7.67 -8.16 4.77
CA PRO A 164 -8.86 -8.08 5.61
C PRO A 164 -8.91 -9.13 6.74
N ASN A 165 -7.96 -10.07 6.80
CA ASN A 165 -7.84 -11.03 7.89
C ASN A 165 -6.73 -10.68 8.90
N ALA A 166 -6.05 -9.54 8.75
CA ALA A 166 -5.04 -9.04 9.69
C ALA A 166 -5.63 -8.00 10.66
N GLU A 167 -4.94 -7.75 11.78
CA GLU A 167 -5.25 -6.65 12.71
C GLU A 167 -4.37 -5.45 12.34
N ILE A 168 -4.96 -4.36 11.84
CA ILE A 168 -4.25 -3.17 11.30
C ILE A 168 -4.88 -1.89 11.84
#